data_AF-A0A369QI23-F1
#
_entry.id   AF-A0A369QI23-F1
#
_cell.length_a   1.000
_cell.length_b   1.000
_cell.length_c   1.000
_cell.angle_alpha   90.00
_cell.angle_beta   90.00
_cell.angle_gamma   90.00
#
_symmetry.space_group_name_H-M   'P 1'
#
loop_
_entity.id
_entity.type
_entity.pdbx_description
1 polymer ?
#
loop_
_entity_poly.entity_id
_entity_poly.type
_entity_poly.pdbx_seq_one_letter_code
_entity_poly.pdbx_strand_id
1 'polypeptide(L)'
;MEEKVTCPKCNSDQIIANQKGFSSGKAVAGAVLTGGVGLLAGFHGSKDIIVSCLKCGNSWNPKELQEKERKQEDAEISQMKRKESTRAFLEKDNWEKRIRKAYEANDIQKAEKLYLTKHQFNLRFPDIHYVYTYLKKKKRNNTLLLIGVVVFLLLFLVIMFFPISL
;
A
#
# COMPACT_ATOMS: atom_id res chain seq x y z
N MET A 1 23.90 10.96 -26.31
CA MET A 1 24.75 10.83 -25.11
C MET A 1 25.03 9.35 -24.95
N GLU A 2 26.28 8.91 -25.04
CA GLU A 2 26.62 7.49 -24.86
C GLU A 2 26.51 7.10 -23.38
N GLU A 3 25.65 6.14 -23.06
CA GLU A 3 25.54 5.57 -21.72
C GLU A 3 26.71 4.61 -21.49
N LYS A 4 27.79 5.10 -20.88
CA LYS A 4 28.97 4.27 -20.56
C LYS A 4 28.77 3.56 -19.23
N VAL A 5 28.82 2.23 -19.25
CA VAL A 5 28.85 1.40 -18.05
C VAL A 5 30.16 1.68 -17.31
N THR A 6 30.07 2.10 -16.05
CA THR A 6 31.23 2.33 -15.18
C THR A 6 31.17 1.40 -13.97
N CYS A 7 32.32 1.13 -13.36
CA CYS A 7 32.34 0.29 -12.18
C CYS A 7 31.71 1.03 -10.98
N PRO A 8 30.68 0.48 -10.30
CA PRO A 8 29.99 1.16 -9.19
C PRO A 8 30.88 1.37 -7.94
N LYS A 9 32.07 0.74 -7.90
CA LYS A 9 33.01 0.83 -6.78
C LYS A 9 34.13 1.85 -7.01
N CYS A 10 34.62 1.96 -8.25
CA CYS A 10 35.83 2.75 -8.56
C CYS A 10 35.70 3.68 -9.77
N ASN A 11 34.51 3.71 -10.39
CA ASN A 11 34.17 4.53 -11.57
C ASN A 11 35.09 4.36 -12.79
N SER A 12 35.85 3.25 -12.87
CA SER A 12 36.63 2.92 -14.06
C SER A 12 35.72 2.43 -15.19
N ASP A 13 36.14 2.73 -16.42
CA ASP A 13 35.58 2.26 -17.69
C ASP A 13 36.15 0.90 -18.16
N GLN A 14 37.24 0.45 -17.55
CA GLN A 14 37.87 -0.86 -17.80
C GLN A 14 37.05 -2.01 -17.19
N ILE A 15 36.10 -2.51 -17.98
CA ILE A 15 35.12 -3.51 -17.58
C ILE A 15 35.11 -4.67 -18.57
N ILE A 16 35.02 -5.91 -18.07
CA ILE A 16 34.86 -7.12 -18.87
C ILE A 16 33.53 -7.81 -18.53
N ALA A 17 32.82 -8.28 -19.56
CA ALA A 17 31.59 -9.04 -19.41
C ALA A 17 31.87 -10.53 -19.66
N ASN A 18 31.68 -11.35 -18.63
CA ASN A 18 31.84 -12.80 -18.67
C ASN A 18 30.49 -13.48 -18.42
N GLN A 19 30.26 -14.65 -19.01
CA GLN A 19 29.05 -15.43 -18.72
C GLN A 19 29.25 -16.23 -17.44
N LYS A 20 28.25 -16.24 -16.56
CA LYS A 20 28.23 -17.05 -15.36
C LYS A 20 28.04 -18.52 -15.75
N GLY A 21 29.05 -19.33 -15.48
CA GLY A 21 28.97 -20.78 -15.65
C GLY A 21 27.97 -21.44 -14.69
N PHE A 22 27.61 -22.68 -15.00
CA PHE A 22 26.71 -23.51 -14.19
C PHE A 22 27.19 -23.63 -12.74
N SER A 23 26.34 -23.25 -11.78
CA SER A 23 26.64 -23.39 -10.35
C SER A 23 26.24 -24.77 -9.86
N SER A 24 27.18 -25.71 -9.93
CA SER A 24 27.00 -27.09 -9.45
C SER A 24 26.52 -27.16 -8.00
N GLY A 25 27.01 -26.26 -7.12
CA GLY A 25 26.58 -26.21 -5.71
C GLY A 25 25.10 -25.91 -5.52
N LYS A 26 24.50 -25.03 -6.33
CA LYS A 26 23.06 -24.74 -6.28
C LYS A 26 22.22 -25.91 -6.82
N ALA A 27 22.74 -26.62 -7.81
CA ALA A 27 22.09 -27.79 -8.38
C ALA A 27 22.07 -28.96 -7.38
N VAL A 28 23.16 -29.18 -6.64
CA VAL A 28 23.22 -30.20 -5.57
C VAL A 28 22.24 -29.86 -4.44
N ALA A 29 22.24 -28.62 -3.97
CA ALA A 29 21.29 -28.18 -2.92
C ALA A 29 19.83 -28.32 -3.37
N GLY A 30 19.51 -27.94 -4.62
CA GLY A 30 18.18 -28.14 -5.21
C GLY A 30 17.81 -29.63 -5.37
N ALA A 31 18.77 -30.47 -5.76
CA ALA A 31 18.56 -31.92 -5.90
C ALA A 31 18.23 -32.61 -4.57
N VAL A 32 18.90 -32.20 -3.49
CA VAL A 32 18.67 -32.70 -2.13
C VAL A 32 17.31 -32.23 -1.61
N LEU A 33 16.98 -30.95 -1.81
CA LEU A 33 15.74 -30.37 -1.26
C LEU A 33 14.48 -30.84 -2.00
N THR A 34 14.55 -31.09 -3.31
CA THR A 34 13.36 -31.40 -4.12
C THR A 34 13.44 -32.74 -4.84
N GLY A 35 14.37 -33.62 -4.45
CA GLY A 35 14.43 -35.01 -4.93
C GLY A 35 14.65 -35.14 -6.44
N GLY A 36 15.81 -34.71 -6.94
CA GLY A 36 16.22 -34.92 -8.36
C GLY A 36 15.55 -33.99 -9.39
N VAL A 37 14.31 -33.54 -9.16
CA VAL A 37 13.62 -32.59 -10.06
C VAL A 37 14.23 -31.18 -10.00
N GLY A 38 14.90 -30.84 -8.89
CA GLY A 38 15.53 -29.54 -8.65
C GLY A 38 16.78 -29.28 -9.49
N LEU A 39 17.33 -30.32 -10.13
CA LEU A 39 18.47 -30.19 -11.05
C LEU A 39 18.12 -29.36 -12.29
N LEU A 40 16.87 -29.47 -12.78
CA LEU A 40 16.41 -28.73 -13.96
C LEU A 40 16.11 -27.26 -13.64
N ALA A 41 15.61 -26.96 -12.43
CA ALA A 41 15.42 -25.59 -11.95
C ALA A 41 16.76 -24.83 -11.77
N GLY A 42 17.87 -25.55 -11.54
CA GLY A 42 19.22 -24.99 -11.43
C GLY A 42 19.77 -24.38 -12.72
N PHE A 43 19.16 -24.66 -13.89
CA PHE A 43 19.51 -24.02 -15.16
C PHE A 43 18.90 -22.62 -15.31
N HIS A 44 18.00 -22.21 -14.41
CA HIS A 44 17.44 -20.86 -14.39
C HIS A 44 18.52 -19.85 -13.93
N GLY A 45 19.33 -19.39 -14.87
CA GLY A 45 20.43 -18.44 -14.62
C GLY A 45 21.75 -18.74 -15.35
N SER A 46 21.82 -19.80 -16.17
CA SER A 46 23.03 -20.16 -16.94
C SER A 46 23.46 -19.14 -18.01
N LYS A 47 22.65 -18.10 -18.24
CA LYS A 47 22.93 -16.99 -19.17
C LYS A 47 23.10 -15.64 -18.46
N ASP A 48 23.33 -15.63 -17.15
CA ASP A 48 23.58 -14.38 -16.45
C ASP A 48 24.98 -13.88 -16.76
N ILE A 49 25.05 -12.64 -17.22
CA ILE A 49 26.31 -11.96 -17.53
C ILE A 49 26.83 -11.36 -16.22
N ILE A 50 28.00 -11.81 -15.78
CA ILE A 50 28.75 -11.18 -14.70
C ILE A 50 29.70 -10.16 -15.33
N VAL A 51 29.62 -8.95 -14.82
CA VAL A 51 30.46 -7.84 -15.21
C VAL A 51 31.53 -7.67 -14.15
N SER A 52 32.80 -7.67 -14.54
CA SER A 52 33.95 -7.57 -13.65
C SER A 52 34.81 -6.36 -14.00
N CYS A 53 35.26 -5.61 -12.99
CA CYS A 53 36.16 -4.49 -13.19
C CYS A 53 37.62 -4.95 -13.11
N LEU A 54 38.42 -4.61 -14.13
CA LEU A 54 39.84 -4.98 -14.18
C LEU A 54 40.70 -4.13 -13.23
N LYS A 55 40.26 -2.91 -12.91
CA LYS A 55 40.99 -2.00 -12.02
C LYS A 55 40.88 -2.37 -10.53
N CYS A 56 39.71 -2.79 -10.07
CA CYS A 56 39.45 -3.07 -8.65
C CYS A 56 39.03 -4.51 -8.33
N GLY A 57 38.87 -5.37 -9.34
CA GLY A 57 38.48 -6.78 -9.18
C GLY A 57 37.01 -7.01 -8.79
N ASN A 58 36.21 -5.96 -8.65
CA ASN A 58 34.81 -6.09 -8.25
C ASN A 58 33.98 -6.73 -9.37
N SER A 59 33.12 -7.69 -9.02
CA SER A 59 32.22 -8.38 -9.96
C SER A 59 30.77 -8.21 -9.54
N TRP A 60 29.88 -7.88 -10.48
CA TRP A 60 28.45 -7.69 -10.24
C TRP A 60 27.61 -8.24 -11.38
N ASN A 61 26.34 -8.54 -11.11
CA ASN A 61 25.37 -8.95 -12.13
C ASN A 61 24.40 -7.78 -12.39
N PRO A 62 24.38 -7.18 -13.59
CA PRO A 62 23.49 -6.07 -13.92
C PRO A 62 22.01 -6.39 -13.70
N LYS A 63 21.58 -7.63 -14.00
CA LYS A 63 20.18 -8.04 -13.78
C LYS A 63 19.81 -8.07 -12.30
N GLU A 64 20.75 -8.49 -11.45
CA GLU A 64 20.53 -8.54 -10.01
C GLU A 64 20.45 -7.12 -9.40
N LEU A 65 21.24 -6.18 -9.93
CA LEU A 65 21.15 -4.77 -9.52
C LEU A 65 19.79 -4.19 -9.91
N GLN A 66 19.36 -4.37 -11.16
CA GLN A 66 18.05 -3.91 -11.64
C GLN A 66 16.90 -4.53 -10.85
N GLU A 67 16.98 -5.82 -10.50
CA GLU A 67 15.94 -6.49 -9.70
C GLU A 67 15.89 -5.95 -8.27
N LYS A 68 17.03 -5.64 -7.66
CA LYS A 68 17.09 -5.01 -6.33
C LYS A 68 16.46 -3.62 -6.35
N GLU A 69 16.79 -2.81 -7.35
CA GLU A 69 16.23 -1.46 -7.54
C GLU A 69 14.71 -1.54 -7.73
N ARG A 70 14.23 -2.41 -8.63
CA ARG A 70 12.79 -2.61 -8.89
C ARG A 70 12.04 -3.03 -7.62
N LYS A 71 12.58 -3.98 -6.84
CA LYS A 71 11.96 -4.40 -5.56
C LYS A 71 11.94 -3.29 -4.53
N GLN A 72 12.99 -2.47 -4.45
CA GLN A 72 13.04 -1.33 -3.55
C GLN A 72 11.98 -0.29 -3.94
N GLU A 73 11.90 0.04 -5.23
CA GLU A 73 10.89 0.95 -5.78
C GLU A 73 9.47 0.43 -5.56
N ASP A 74 9.20 -0.84 -5.85
CA ASP A 74 7.90 -1.48 -5.62
C ASP A 74 7.52 -1.46 -4.13
N ALA A 75 8.48 -1.71 -3.24
CA ALA A 75 8.27 -1.61 -1.80
C ALA A 75 7.92 -0.18 -1.39
N GLU A 76 8.64 0.82 -1.89
CA GLU A 76 8.39 2.23 -1.59
C GLU A 76 7.03 2.70 -2.15
N ILE A 77 6.71 2.36 -3.40
CA ILE A 77 5.42 2.65 -4.04
C ILE A 77 4.28 2.00 -3.26
N SER A 78 4.43 0.75 -2.82
CA SER A 78 3.39 0.06 -2.03
C SER A 78 3.16 0.74 -0.68
N GLN A 79 4.22 1.21 -0.03
CA GLN A 79 4.13 1.99 1.20
C GLN A 79 3.46 3.35 0.96
N MET A 80 3.82 4.05 -0.10
CA MET A 80 3.20 5.33 -0.48
C MET A 80 1.70 5.15 -0.73
N LYS A 81 1.29 4.15 -1.54
CA LYS A 81 -0.11 3.84 -1.79
C LYS A 81 -0.88 3.52 -0.50
N ARG A 82 -0.28 2.79 0.44
CA ARG A 82 -0.89 2.49 1.75
C ARG A 82 -1.05 3.74 2.62
N LYS A 83 -0.06 4.65 2.60
CA LYS A 83 -0.14 5.94 3.30
C LYS A 83 -1.20 6.86 2.69
N GLU A 84 -1.28 6.90 1.37
CA GLU A 84 -2.27 7.69 0.62
C GLU A 84 -3.69 7.19 0.88
N SER A 85 -3.94 5.88 0.80
CA SER A 85 -5.25 5.30 1.09
C SER A 85 -5.69 5.57 2.52
N THR A 86 -4.76 5.50 3.48
CA THR A 86 -5.00 5.85 4.89
C THR A 86 -5.33 7.33 5.03
N ARG A 87 -4.58 8.23 4.38
CA ARG A 87 -4.87 9.67 4.38
C ARG A 87 -6.24 9.97 3.77
N ALA A 88 -6.57 9.36 2.64
CA ALA A 88 -7.88 9.52 2.00
C ALA A 88 -9.02 9.03 2.90
N PHE A 89 -8.84 7.91 3.61
CA PHE A 89 -9.80 7.40 4.60
C PHE A 89 -9.97 8.36 5.78
N LEU A 90 -8.86 8.84 6.37
CA LEU A 90 -8.86 9.79 7.48
C LEU A 90 -9.45 11.17 7.09
N GLU A 91 -9.24 11.61 5.84
CA GLU A 91 -9.76 12.88 5.34
C GLU A 91 -11.29 12.84 5.14
N LYS A 92 -11.83 11.69 4.73
CA LYS A 92 -13.27 11.50 4.53
C LYS A 92 -14.08 11.71 5.83
N ASP A 93 -13.47 11.44 6.98
CA ASP A 93 -14.08 11.58 8.31
C ASP A 93 -13.92 13.00 8.93
N ASN A 94 -13.05 13.84 8.37
CA ASN A 94 -12.65 15.10 9.02
C ASN A 94 -13.55 16.30 8.64
N TRP A 95 -13.94 16.43 7.37
CA TRP A 95 -14.65 17.64 6.91
C TRP A 95 -16.10 17.73 7.43
N GLU A 96 -16.88 16.64 7.41
CA GLU A 96 -18.25 16.62 7.95
C GLU A 96 -18.26 16.99 9.45
N LYS A 97 -17.28 16.49 10.21
CA LYS A 97 -17.10 16.81 11.64
C LYS A 97 -16.74 18.28 11.85
N ARG A 98 -15.83 18.82 11.03
CA ARG A 98 -15.40 20.23 11.11
C ARG A 98 -16.55 21.19 10.81
N ILE A 99 -17.38 20.89 9.80
CA ILE A 99 -18.59 21.68 9.49
C ILE A 99 -19.57 21.63 10.66
N ARG A 100 -19.86 20.42 11.20
CA ARG A 100 -20.76 20.29 12.35
C ARG A 100 -20.27 21.11 13.54
N LYS A 101 -18.97 21.02 13.87
CA LYS A 101 -18.37 21.74 14.99
C LYS A 101 -18.41 23.27 14.79
N ALA A 102 -18.14 23.74 13.57
CA ALA A 102 -18.21 25.17 13.24
C ALA A 102 -19.66 25.70 13.34
N TYR A 103 -20.62 24.94 12.80
CA TYR A 103 -22.04 25.27 12.88
C TYR A 103 -22.57 25.29 14.32
N GLU A 104 -22.19 24.31 15.13
CA GLU A 104 -22.53 24.24 16.57
C GLU A 104 -21.87 25.37 17.38
N ALA A 105 -20.72 25.87 16.95
CA ALA A 105 -20.06 27.04 17.53
C ALA A 105 -20.68 28.38 17.07
N ASN A 106 -21.79 28.34 16.33
CA ASN A 106 -22.44 29.49 15.71
C ASN A 106 -21.54 30.28 14.72
N ASP A 107 -20.46 29.65 14.24
CA ASP A 107 -19.50 30.23 13.31
C ASP A 107 -19.86 29.79 11.88
N ILE A 108 -20.93 30.39 11.36
CA ILE A 108 -21.55 30.03 10.07
C ILE A 108 -20.59 30.27 8.90
N GLN A 109 -19.85 31.37 8.92
CA GLN A 109 -18.88 31.75 7.89
C GLN A 109 -17.77 30.69 7.74
N LYS A 110 -17.28 30.18 8.87
CA LYS A 110 -16.29 29.10 8.88
C LYS A 110 -16.86 27.78 8.35
N ALA A 111 -18.10 27.45 8.71
CA ALA A 111 -18.77 26.25 8.21
C ALA A 111 -18.97 26.30 6.69
N GLU A 112 -19.38 27.44 6.17
CA GLU A 112 -19.56 27.69 4.74
C GLU A 112 -18.23 27.59 3.98
N LYS A 113 -17.19 28.28 4.45
CA LYS A 113 -15.84 28.20 3.85
C LYS A 113 -15.31 26.76 3.77
N LEU A 114 -15.55 25.96 4.82
CA LEU A 114 -15.16 24.54 4.85
C LEU A 114 -15.93 23.70 3.82
N TYR A 115 -17.22 23.97 3.63
CA TYR A 115 -18.05 23.32 2.63
C TYR A 115 -17.57 23.66 1.21
N LEU A 116 -17.33 24.95 0.94
CA LEU A 116 -16.87 25.46 -0.35
C LEU A 116 -15.50 24.90 -0.76
N THR A 117 -14.59 24.75 0.20
CA THR A 117 -13.26 24.16 -0.05
C THR A 117 -13.35 22.72 -0.59
N LYS A 118 -14.38 21.96 -0.21
CA LYS A 118 -14.56 20.57 -0.67
C LYS A 118 -15.36 20.46 -1.96
N HIS A 119 -16.26 21.42 -2.23
CA HIS A 119 -17.19 21.43 -3.35
C HIS A 119 -16.92 22.56 -4.35
N GLN A 120 -15.64 22.77 -4.65
CA GLN A 120 -15.10 23.89 -5.44
C GLN A 120 -15.75 24.12 -6.83
N PHE A 121 -16.53 23.17 -7.37
CA PHE A 121 -17.15 23.26 -8.71
C PHE A 121 -18.68 23.08 -8.78
N ASN A 122 -19.39 23.01 -7.64
CA ASN A 122 -20.85 22.81 -7.68
C ASN A 122 -21.61 24.14 -7.50
N LEU A 123 -22.11 24.71 -8.61
CA LEU A 123 -22.83 26.00 -8.67
C LEU A 123 -24.20 26.02 -7.97
N ARG A 124 -24.64 24.88 -7.44
CA ARG A 124 -25.86 24.78 -6.62
C ARG A 124 -25.44 24.76 -5.16
N PHE A 125 -25.51 25.92 -4.50
CA PHE A 125 -25.23 26.05 -3.07
C PHE A 125 -26.48 25.64 -2.27
N PRO A 126 -26.53 24.42 -1.69
CA PRO A 126 -27.52 24.16 -0.65
C PRO A 126 -27.20 25.04 0.57
N ASP A 127 -28.24 25.53 1.25
CA ASP A 127 -28.11 26.24 2.52
C ASP A 127 -27.25 25.41 3.50
N ILE A 128 -26.27 26.04 4.17
CA ILE A 128 -25.41 25.38 5.15
C ILE A 128 -26.22 24.73 6.29
N HIS A 129 -27.40 25.28 6.61
CA HIS A 129 -28.37 24.68 7.51
C HIS A 129 -28.92 23.35 6.98
N TYR A 130 -29.25 23.28 5.68
CA TYR A 130 -29.66 22.02 5.05
C TYR A 130 -28.53 20.99 5.10
N VAL A 131 -27.29 21.41 4.81
CA VAL A 131 -26.11 20.55 4.91
C VAL A 131 -25.94 20.03 6.34
N TYR A 132 -26.04 20.90 7.35
CA TYR A 132 -25.96 20.52 8.76
C TYR A 132 -27.04 19.51 9.16
N THR A 133 -28.30 19.76 8.81
CA THR A 133 -29.42 18.88 9.16
C THR A 133 -29.31 17.51 8.48
N TYR A 134 -28.87 17.48 7.22
CA TYR A 134 -28.55 16.25 6.50
C TYR A 134 -27.44 15.44 7.20
N LEU A 135 -26.31 16.10 7.53
CA LEU A 135 -25.19 15.47 8.23
C LEU A 135 -25.59 14.95 9.62
N LYS A 136 -26.42 15.69 10.34
CA LYS A 136 -26.95 15.29 11.66
C LYS A 136 -27.85 14.06 11.55
N LYS A 137 -28.71 13.99 10.53
CA LYS A 137 -29.62 12.86 10.28
C LYS A 137 -28.84 11.58 9.91
N LYS A 138 -27.84 11.70 9.04
CA LYS A 138 -26.96 10.60 8.60
C LYS A 138 -26.26 9.91 9.78
N LYS A 139 -25.73 10.68 10.75
CA LYS A 139 -25.10 10.13 11.95
C LYS A 139 -26.09 9.38 12.85
N ARG A 140 -27.27 9.96 13.09
CA ARG A 140 -28.29 9.40 14.00
C ARG A 140 -28.80 8.04 13.52
N ASN A 141 -29.11 7.90 12.24
CA ASN A 141 -29.62 6.66 11.68
C ASN A 141 -28.63 5.50 11.82
N ASN A 142 -27.34 5.74 11.55
CA ASN A 142 -26.31 4.71 11.70
C ASN A 142 -26.11 4.31 13.17
N THR A 143 -26.19 5.27 14.11
CA THR A 143 -26.13 4.97 15.55
C THR A 143 -27.33 4.14 16.00
N LEU A 144 -28.55 4.49 15.55
CA LEU A 144 -29.76 3.72 15.87
C LEU A 144 -29.71 2.31 15.28
N LEU A 145 -29.25 2.15 14.05
CA LEU A 145 -29.08 0.85 13.40
C LEU A 145 -28.11 -0.04 14.19
N LEU A 146 -26.97 0.51 14.61
CA LEU A 146 -25.96 -0.22 15.37
C LEU A 146 -26.49 -0.66 16.74
N ILE A 147 -27.19 0.23 17.46
CA ILE A 147 -27.84 -0.11 18.73
C ILE A 147 -28.86 -1.24 18.52
N GLY A 148 -29.68 -1.15 17.47
CA GLY A 148 -30.66 -2.19 17.13
C GLY A 148 -30.01 -3.55 16.88
N VAL A 149 -28.91 -3.60 16.12
CA VAL A 149 -28.16 -4.84 15.86
C VAL A 149 -27.56 -5.42 17.15
N VAL A 150 -26.98 -4.59 18.02
CA VAL A 150 -26.40 -5.05 19.29
C VAL A 150 -27.47 -5.61 20.23
N VAL A 151 -28.60 -4.90 20.38
CA VAL A 151 -29.73 -5.37 21.21
C VAL A 151 -30.29 -6.68 20.67
N PHE A 152 -30.45 -6.80 19.34
CA PHE A 152 -30.91 -8.02 18.69
C PHE A 152 -29.96 -9.21 18.96
N LEU A 153 -28.65 -8.98 18.86
CA LEU A 153 -27.64 -10.01 19.17
C LEU A 153 -27.69 -10.44 20.65
N LEU A 154 -27.87 -9.49 21.58
CA LEU A 154 -27.99 -9.81 23.02
C LEU A 154 -29.25 -10.63 23.30
N LEU A 155 -30.40 -10.25 22.74
CA LEU A 155 -31.64 -11.01 22.88
C LEU A 155 -31.50 -12.42 22.29
N PHE A 156 -30.86 -12.56 21.13
CA PHE A 156 -30.58 -13.85 20.51
C PHE A 156 -29.69 -14.74 21.40
N LEU A 157 -28.64 -14.18 22.00
CA LEU A 157 -27.80 -14.90 22.95
C LEU A 157 -28.58 -15.38 24.17
N VAL A 158 -29.44 -14.53 24.76
CA VAL A 158 -30.26 -14.93 25.92
C VAL A 158 -31.18 -16.10 25.57
N ILE A 159 -31.85 -16.07 24.42
CA ILE A 159 -32.75 -17.15 23.97
C ILE A 159 -31.99 -18.47 23.74
N MET A 160 -30.79 -18.39 23.15
CA MET A 160 -29.97 -19.59 22.86
C MET A 160 -29.38 -20.23 24.12
N PHE A 161 -28.98 -19.44 25.12
CA PHE A 161 -28.31 -19.94 26.32
C PHE A 161 -29.27 -20.25 27.48
N PHE A 162 -30.47 -19.69 27.47
CA PHE A 162 -31.52 -19.95 28.48
C PHE A 162 -32.79 -20.45 27.79
N PRO A 163 -32.79 -21.66 27.20
CA PRO A 163 -34.02 -22.26 26.73
C PRO A 163 -34.95 -22.43 27.95
N ILE A 164 -36.09 -21.73 27.92
CA ILE A 164 -37.14 -21.84 28.91
C ILE A 164 -37.50 -23.33 28.95
N SER A 165 -37.05 -24.00 30.01
CA SER A 165 -37.37 -25.41 30.26
C SER A 165 -38.82 -25.43 30.70
N LEU A 166 -39.72 -25.58 29.71
CA LEU A 166 -41.16 -25.64 29.89
C LEU A 166 -41.56 -26.99 30.52
#